data_AF-A0A6L3V5D3-F1
#
_entry.id   AF-A0A6L3V5D3-F1
#
_cell.length_a   1.000
_cell.length_b   1.000
_cell.length_c   1.000
_cell.angle_alpha   90.00
_cell.angle_beta   90.00
_cell.angle_gamma   90.00
#
_symmetry.space_group_name_H-M   'P 1'
#
loop_
_entity.id
_entity.type
_entity.pdbx_description
1 polymer ?
#
loop_
_entity_poly.entity_id
_entity_poly.type
_entity_poly.pdbx_seq_one_letter_code
_entity_poly.pdbx_strand_id
1 'polypeptide(L)'
;MKKSLQKFGYVLFISGIFLFGLMHLAIALFIPNLTGWSDPPGKLTTVLNEIIGWVPYTLSIILFSIGALILIYDLWQTRQSERS
;
A
#
# COMPACT_ATOMS: atom_id res chain seq x y z
N MET A 1 -10.33 -15.45 -16.38
CA MET A 1 -9.38 -14.38 -16.77
C MET A 1 -8.11 -14.98 -17.42
N LYS A 2 -7.34 -14.24 -18.23
CA LYS A 2 -6.03 -14.74 -18.74
C LYS A 2 -5.09 -14.93 -17.54
N LYS A 3 -4.41 -16.08 -17.43
CA LYS A 3 -3.47 -16.40 -16.32
C LYS A 3 -2.40 -15.33 -16.10
N SER A 4 -2.03 -14.58 -17.15
CA SER A 4 -1.10 -13.45 -17.06
C SER A 4 -1.65 -12.27 -16.25
N LEU A 5 -2.96 -11.98 -16.34
CA LEU A 5 -3.57 -10.85 -15.65
C LEU A 5 -3.73 -11.13 -14.14
N GLN A 6 -4.01 -12.37 -13.77
CA GLN A 6 -4.00 -12.81 -12.35
C GLN A 6 -2.62 -12.63 -11.73
N LYS A 7 -1.55 -13.10 -12.41
CA LYS A 7 -0.17 -12.94 -11.94
C LYS A 7 0.19 -11.47 -11.76
N PHE A 8 -0.24 -10.60 -12.68
CA PHE A 8 -0.03 -9.16 -12.58
C PHE A 8 -0.75 -8.56 -11.37
N GLY A 9 -2.00 -8.96 -11.10
CA GLY A 9 -2.75 -8.56 -9.90
C GLY A 9 -2.05 -8.95 -8.59
N TYR A 10 -1.53 -10.17 -8.50
CA TYR A 10 -0.76 -10.61 -7.33
C TYR A 10 0.53 -9.80 -7.12
N VAL A 11 1.28 -9.55 -8.19
CA VAL A 11 2.53 -8.77 -8.12
C VAL A 11 2.24 -7.34 -7.67
N LEU A 12 1.23 -6.69 -8.24
CA LEU A 12 0.78 -5.35 -7.85
C LEU A 12 0.37 -5.28 -6.37
N PHE A 13 -0.41 -6.27 -5.92
CA PHE A 13 -0.91 -6.32 -4.55
C PHE A 13 0.21 -6.51 -3.53
N ILE A 14 1.10 -7.48 -3.76
CA ILE A 14 2.24 -7.75 -2.88
C ILE A 14 3.21 -6.56 -2.87
N SER A 15 3.49 -5.98 -4.04
CA SER A 15 4.35 -4.80 -4.16
C SER A 15 3.77 -3.60 -3.41
N GLY A 16 2.44 -3.37 -3.50
CA GLY A 16 1.75 -2.32 -2.74
C GLY A 16 1.86 -2.51 -1.23
N ILE A 17 1.64 -3.74 -0.73
CA ILE A 17 1.80 -4.07 0.70
C ILE A 17 3.24 -3.84 1.16
N PHE A 18 4.21 -4.31 0.37
CA PHE A 18 5.62 -4.19 0.72
C PHE A 18 6.04 -2.71 0.79
N LEU A 19 5.64 -1.90 -0.19
CA LEU A 19 5.92 -0.47 -0.22
C LEU A 19 5.25 0.26 0.97
N PHE A 20 4.01 -0.09 1.29
CA PHE A 20 3.30 0.45 2.45
C PHE A 20 3.97 0.09 3.79
N GLY A 21 4.47 -1.14 3.90
CA GLY A 21 5.23 -1.62 5.06
C GLY A 21 6.56 -0.90 5.23
N LEU A 22 7.31 -0.70 4.13
CA LEU A 22 8.55 0.08 4.16
C LEU A 22 8.31 1.55 4.56
N MET A 23 7.18 2.14 4.15
CA MET A 23 6.80 3.48 4.62
C MET A 23 6.55 3.53 6.12
N HIS A 24 5.84 2.55 6.69
CA HIS A 24 5.65 2.49 8.14
C HIS A 24 6.97 2.29 8.89
N LEU A 25 7.88 1.48 8.34
CA LEU A 25 9.22 1.30 8.88
C LEU A 25 10.02 2.60 8.85
N ALA A 26 10.00 3.33 7.72
CA ALA A 26 10.67 4.62 7.59
C ALA A 26 10.13 5.64 8.61
N ILE A 27 8.81 5.69 8.80
CA ILE A 27 8.18 6.53 9.83
C ILE A 27 8.67 6.12 11.22
N ALA A 28 8.69 4.83 11.55
CA ALA A 28 9.14 4.34 12.84
C ALA A 28 10.61 4.67 13.14
N LEU A 29 11.48 4.58 12.13
CA LEU A 29 12.89 4.95 12.24
C LEU A 29 13.09 6.47 12.37
N PHE A 30 12.18 7.27 11.81
CA PHE A 30 12.29 8.72 11.81
C PHE A 30 11.68 9.38 13.05
N ILE A 31 10.65 8.78 13.65
CA ILE A 31 10.04 9.23 14.91
C ILE A 31 11.06 9.59 16.03
N PRO A 32 12.10 8.78 16.33
CA PRO A 32 13.05 9.11 17.40
C PRO A 32 13.94 10.32 17.10
N ASN A 33 14.06 10.75 15.84
CA ASN A 33 14.78 11.98 15.48
C ASN A 33 13.96 13.25 15.76
N LEU A 34 12.65 13.12 16.04
CA LEU A 34 11.79 14.26 16.38
C LEU A 34 11.72 14.43 17.90
N THR A 35 12.27 15.54 18.42
CA THR A 35 12.27 15.90 19.85
C THR A 35 10.85 16.07 20.40
N GLY A 36 10.41 15.15 21.29
CA GLY A 36 9.19 15.27 22.10
C GLY A 36 7.87 15.11 21.35
N TRP A 37 6.87 14.40 21.90
CA TRP A 37 5.56 14.19 21.25
C TRP A 37 4.66 15.45 21.21
N SER A 38 5.10 16.55 21.83
CA SER A 38 4.29 17.74 22.08
C SER A 38 4.52 18.89 21.10
N ASP A 39 5.68 18.95 20.43
CA ASP A 39 6.04 20.06 19.54
C ASP A 39 6.71 19.52 18.25
N PRO A 40 6.16 19.76 17.04
CA PRO A 40 4.88 20.37 16.67
C PRO A 40 3.71 19.37 16.56
N PRO A 41 2.45 19.82 16.69
CA PRO A 41 1.26 19.00 16.43
C PRO A 41 1.22 18.58 14.95
N GLY A 42 0.98 17.29 14.69
CA GLY A 42 1.00 16.73 13.33
C GLY A 42 2.33 16.07 12.94
N LYS A 43 3.04 15.42 13.88
CA LYS A 43 4.30 14.71 13.58
C LYS A 43 4.23 13.78 12.38
N LEU A 44 3.14 13.04 12.21
CA LEU A 44 3.04 12.09 11.09
C LEU A 44 3.08 12.83 9.75
N THR A 45 2.36 13.95 9.62
CA THR A 45 2.43 14.80 8.42
C THR A 45 3.77 15.49 8.24
N THR A 46 4.44 15.89 9.33
CA THR A 46 5.80 16.46 9.29
C THR A 46 6.83 15.43 8.82
N VAL A 47 6.81 14.22 9.39
CA VAL A 47 7.66 13.09 8.97
C VAL A 47 7.41 12.78 7.50
N LEU A 48 6.15 12.66 7.08
CA LEU A 48 5.82 12.37 5.68
C LEU A 48 6.28 13.48 4.73
N ASN A 49 6.27 14.75 5.14
CA ASN A 49 6.81 15.84 4.33
C ASN A 49 8.34 15.78 4.28
N GLU A 50 9.01 15.53 5.41
CA GLU A 50 10.48 15.49 5.47
C GLU A 50 11.08 14.31 4.70
N ILE A 51 10.46 13.13 4.76
CA ILE A 51 10.93 11.94 4.03
C ILE A 51 10.41 11.88 2.59
N ILE A 52 9.71 12.92 2.11
CA ILE A 52 8.96 12.92 0.83
C ILE A 52 8.07 11.67 0.75
N GLY A 53 7.56 11.24 1.90
CA GLY A 53 6.83 9.99 2.10
C GLY A 53 5.44 10.00 1.49
N TRP A 54 4.88 11.18 1.23
CA TRP A 54 3.56 11.31 0.60
C TRP A 54 3.45 10.61 -0.75
N VAL A 55 4.49 10.69 -1.58
CA VAL A 55 4.52 10.06 -2.91
C VAL A 55 4.48 8.53 -2.78
N PRO A 56 5.45 7.86 -2.12
CA PRO A 56 5.42 6.41 -1.96
C PRO A 56 4.22 5.92 -1.14
N TYR A 57 3.74 6.69 -0.17
CA TYR A 57 2.55 6.34 0.61
C TYR A 57 1.29 6.33 -0.25
N THR A 58 1.03 7.41 -1.00
CA THR A 58 -0.13 7.48 -1.91
C THR A 58 -0.04 6.42 -3.01
N LEU A 59 1.16 6.22 -3.57
CA LEU A 59 1.40 5.22 -4.59
C LEU A 59 1.14 3.80 -4.07
N SER A 60 1.56 3.50 -2.83
CA SER A 60 1.32 2.19 -2.21
C SER A 60 -0.17 1.88 -2.04
N ILE A 61 -0.97 2.88 -1.65
CA ILE A 61 -2.43 2.74 -1.51
C ILE A 61 -3.07 2.46 -2.87
N ILE A 62 -2.63 3.15 -3.93
CA ILE A 62 -3.14 2.95 -5.28
C ILE A 62 -2.78 1.53 -5.78
N LEU A 63 -1.52 1.12 -5.65
CA LEU A 63 -1.04 -0.21 -6.04
C LEU A 63 -1.80 -1.33 -5.32
N PHE A 64 -1.95 -1.18 -4.00
CA PHE A 64 -2.70 -2.10 -3.16
C PHE A 64 -4.17 -2.18 -3.59
N SER A 65 -4.83 -1.04 -3.79
CA SER A 65 -6.26 -0.97 -4.15
C SER A 65 -6.53 -1.57 -5.52
N ILE A 66 -5.72 -1.24 -6.53
CA ILE A 66 -5.85 -1.78 -7.88
C ILE A 66 -5.58 -3.30 -7.89
N GLY A 67 -4.53 -3.75 -7.21
CA GLY A 67 -4.23 -5.17 -7.07
C GLY A 67 -5.37 -5.94 -6.40
N ALA A 68 -5.94 -5.39 -5.33
CA ALA A 68 -7.09 -5.98 -4.62
C ALA A 68 -8.32 -6.09 -5.51
N LEU A 69 -8.67 -5.02 -6.25
CA LEU A 69 -9.83 -5.01 -7.15
C LEU A 69 -9.71 -6.08 -8.24
N ILE A 70 -8.53 -6.23 -8.84
CA ILE A 70 -8.26 -7.26 -9.87
C ILE A 70 -8.47 -8.67 -9.28
N LEU A 71 -7.92 -8.93 -8.09
CA LEU A 71 -8.04 -10.24 -7.44
C LEU A 71 -9.47 -10.55 -7.00
N ILE A 72 -10.19 -9.57 -6.45
CA ILE A 72 -11.60 -9.73 -6.04
C ILE A 72 -12.47 -10.02 -7.26
N TYR A 73 -12.27 -9.29 -8.36
CA TYR A 73 -13.01 -9.51 -9.60
C TYR A 73 -12.76 -10.91 -10.17
N ASP A 74 -11.50 -11.36 -10.15
CA ASP A 74 -11.13 -12.69 -10.62
C ASP A 74 -11.71 -13.82 -9.75
N LEU A 75 -11.69 -13.65 -8.43
CA LEU A 75 -12.34 -14.56 -7.48
C LEU A 75 -13.85 -14.62 -7.73
N TRP A 76 -14.49 -13.47 -7.95
CA TRP A 76 -15.91 -13.39 -8.26
C TRP A 76 -16.25 -14.09 -9.57
N GLN A 77 -15.46 -13.88 -10.63
CA GLN A 77 -15.63 -14.55 -11.92
C GLN A 77 -15.45 -16.08 -11.80
N THR A 78 -14.43 -16.53 -11.08
CA THR A 78 -14.16 -17.96 -10.86
C THR A 78 -15.33 -18.62 -10.14
N ARG A 79 -15.87 -17.97 -9.10
CA ARG A 79 -17.03 -18.46 -8.34
C ARG A 79 -18.31 -18.57 -9.18
N GLN A 80 -18.51 -17.69 -10.15
CA GLN A 80 -19.67 -17.76 -11.06
C GLN A 80 -19.52 -18.93 -12.05
N SER A 81 -18.30 -19.19 -12.53
CA SER A 81 -18.03 -20.33 -13.41
C SER A 81 -18.24 -21.68 -12.74
N GLU A 82 -18.02 -21.79 -11.43
CA GLU A 82 -18.28 -23.03 -10.68
C GLU A 82 -19.76 -23.28 -10.38
N ARG A 83 -20.61 -22.25 -10.52
CA ARG A 83 -22.06 -22.32 -10.27
C ARG A 83 -22.90 -22.53 -11.54
N SER A 84 -22.30 -22.40 -12.71
CA SER A 84 -22.90 -22.65 -14.03
C SER A 84 -22.58 -24.05 -14.52
#